data_AF-A0A8S3XZZ4-F1
#
_entry.id   AF-A0A8S3XZZ4-F1
#
_cell.length_a   1.000
_cell.length_b   1.000
_cell.length_c   1.000
_cell.angle_alpha   90.00
_cell.angle_beta   90.00
_cell.angle_gamma   90.00
#
_symmetry.space_group_name_H-M   'P 1'
#
loop_
_entity.id
_entity.type
_entity.pdbx_description
1 polymer ?
#
loop_
_entity_poly.entity_id
_entity_poly.type
_entity_poly.pdbx_seq_one_letter_code
_entity_poly.pdbx_strand_id
1 'polypeptide(L)'
;MPKLQCKKCKQFLPNTKEDSVECKKCKHAFHRKCVKDISCFSAKGICDTCEEVKTGGGTPRSPTTKDNEVVLEQINERMAIVEGMSKKLEEINLQLKYYAEKYKETLDFKKEATEKFTKHENQIKDLQQRNIHLEKRNKMMEERICVFENREREKNIELNGVKYKEKENILEIVRKISHMMGVEDDIESAWRVGREKNNGKPRPVFVRLRS
;
A
#
# COMPACT_ATOMS: atom_id res chain seq x y z
N MET A 1 -4.92 30.36 -38.07
CA MET A 1 -3.95 30.77 -39.11
C MET A 1 -2.60 30.14 -38.81
N PRO A 2 -1.91 29.55 -39.81
CA PRO A 2 -0.60 28.93 -39.58
C PRO A 2 0.43 30.00 -39.18
N LYS A 3 1.09 29.80 -38.02
CA LYS A 3 2.12 30.71 -37.53
C LYS A 3 3.40 30.51 -38.36
N LEU A 4 3.79 31.51 -39.15
CA LEU A 4 5.04 31.50 -39.93
C LEU A 4 6.25 31.51 -38.98
N GLN A 5 7.25 30.67 -39.26
CA GLN A 5 8.51 30.60 -38.50
C GLN A 5 9.66 31.22 -39.29
N CYS A 6 10.53 31.93 -38.59
CA CYS A 6 11.75 32.47 -39.16
C CYS A 6 12.72 31.34 -39.51
N LYS A 7 13.14 31.26 -40.77
CA LYS A 7 14.06 30.18 -41.21
C LYS A 7 15.42 30.21 -40.49
N LYS A 8 15.88 31.38 -40.05
CA LYS A 8 17.22 31.54 -39.45
C LYS A 8 17.28 31.14 -37.98
N CYS A 9 16.35 31.62 -37.16
CA CYS A 9 16.34 31.36 -35.71
C CYS A 9 15.31 30.31 -35.27
N LYS A 10 14.47 29.81 -36.19
CA LYS A 10 13.38 28.85 -35.95
C LYS A 10 12.29 29.34 -34.98
N GLN A 11 12.30 30.61 -34.58
CA GLN A 11 11.26 31.22 -33.74
C GLN A 11 10.08 31.72 -34.58
N PHE A 12 8.89 31.81 -33.98
CA PHE A 12 7.69 32.31 -34.62
C PHE A 12 7.78 33.81 -34.95
N LEU A 13 7.22 34.19 -36.09
CA LEU A 13 7.15 35.59 -36.52
C LEU A 13 5.97 36.30 -35.83
N PRO A 14 6.15 37.57 -35.41
CA PRO A 14 5.04 38.37 -34.90
C PRO A 14 3.96 38.57 -35.98
N ASN A 15 2.69 38.66 -35.58
CA ASN A 15 1.55 38.78 -36.51
C ASN A 15 1.49 40.15 -37.23
N THR A 16 2.35 41.10 -36.87
CA THR A 16 2.49 42.40 -37.52
C THR A 16 3.42 42.29 -38.74
N LYS A 17 2.92 42.67 -39.92
CA LYS A 17 3.69 42.64 -41.19
C LYS A 17 4.93 43.53 -41.19
N GLU A 18 5.05 44.45 -40.24
CA GLU A 18 6.16 45.42 -40.16
C GLU A 18 7.48 44.80 -39.68
N ASP A 19 7.42 43.68 -38.94
CA ASP A 19 8.61 43.04 -38.31
C ASP A 19 9.10 41.77 -39.03
N SER A 20 8.44 41.39 -40.12
CA SER A 20 8.79 40.21 -40.92
C SER A 20 9.08 40.56 -42.38
N VAL A 21 10.05 39.87 -42.97
CA VAL A 21 10.43 40.04 -44.37
C VAL A 21 10.48 38.68 -45.06
N GLU A 22 10.00 38.61 -46.30
CA GLU A 22 9.96 37.37 -47.09
C GLU A 22 10.96 37.44 -48.25
N CYS A 23 11.76 36.39 -48.40
CA CYS A 23 12.71 36.29 -49.51
C CYS A 23 11.97 35.94 -50.80
N LYS A 24 12.11 36.77 -51.84
CA LYS A 24 11.48 36.59 -53.15
C LYS A 24 11.87 35.28 -53.85
N LYS A 25 13.07 34.75 -53.57
CA LYS A 25 13.60 33.53 -54.22
C LYS A 25 13.15 32.25 -53.53
N CYS A 26 13.27 32.17 -52.21
CA CYS A 26 12.96 30.94 -51.47
C CYS A 26 11.61 30.97 -50.76
N LYS A 27 10.87 32.09 -50.78
CA LYS A 27 9.57 32.27 -50.12
C LYS A 27 9.57 31.98 -48.61
N HIS A 28 10.74 32.01 -47.99
CA HIS A 28 10.84 31.87 -46.53
C HIS A 28 10.77 33.25 -45.88
N ALA A 29 10.11 33.29 -44.73
CA ALA A 29 9.99 34.49 -43.92
C ALA A 29 11.09 34.54 -42.85
N PHE A 30 11.51 35.76 -42.50
CA PHE A 30 12.58 36.06 -41.57
C PHE A 30 12.17 37.23 -40.69
N HIS A 31 12.63 37.28 -39.43
CA HIS A 31 12.55 38.51 -38.66
C HIS A 31 13.45 39.56 -39.29
N ARG A 32 13.03 40.83 -39.26
CA ARG A 32 13.89 41.96 -39.67
C ARG A 32 15.28 41.89 -39.03
N LYS A 33 15.35 41.65 -37.71
CA LYS A 33 16.60 41.51 -36.95
C LYS A 33 17.47 40.31 -37.33
N CYS A 34 16.89 39.31 -38.00
CA CYS A 34 17.61 38.11 -38.40
C CYS A 34 18.33 38.25 -39.75
N VAL A 35 18.06 39.31 -40.52
CA VAL A 35 18.75 39.58 -41.78
C VAL A 35 20.01 40.40 -41.50
N LYS A 36 21.17 39.97 -42.03
CA LYS A 36 22.47 40.62 -41.73
C LYS A 36 22.53 42.06 -42.24
N ASP A 37 21.91 42.34 -43.39
CA ASP A 37 21.81 43.68 -43.97
C ASP A 37 20.39 43.94 -44.50
N ILE A 38 19.60 44.65 -43.69
CA ILE A 38 18.21 45.01 -44.03
C ILE A 38 18.13 45.96 -45.23
N SER A 39 19.15 46.79 -45.44
CA SER A 39 19.17 47.76 -46.53
C SER A 39 19.35 47.05 -47.87
N CYS A 40 20.28 46.10 -47.92
CA CYS A 40 20.49 45.23 -49.08
C CYS A 40 19.29 44.30 -49.33
N PHE A 41 18.69 43.74 -48.27
CA PHE A 41 17.49 42.91 -48.40
C PHE A 41 16.28 43.69 -48.90
N SER A 42 16.10 44.94 -48.47
CA SER A 42 15.00 45.78 -48.96
C SER A 42 15.16 46.14 -50.43
N ALA A 43 16.40 46.32 -50.90
CA ALA A 43 16.72 46.61 -52.30
C ALA A 43 16.59 45.37 -53.21
N LYS A 44 17.18 44.23 -52.82
CA LYS A 44 17.24 43.02 -53.66
C LYS A 44 16.08 42.04 -53.41
N GLY A 45 15.53 42.03 -52.20
CA GLY A 45 14.48 41.10 -51.77
C GLY A 45 14.93 39.63 -51.67
N ILE A 46 16.24 39.37 -51.50
CA ILE A 46 16.82 38.03 -51.49
C ILE A 46 17.60 37.84 -50.18
N CYS A 47 17.49 36.66 -49.55
CA CYS A 47 18.23 36.33 -48.32
C CYS A 47 19.69 35.95 -48.60
N ASP A 48 20.56 36.11 -47.62
CA ASP A 48 22.00 35.83 -47.68
C ASP A 48 22.31 34.46 -48.32
N THR A 49 21.61 33.40 -47.88
CA THR A 49 21.78 32.02 -48.39
C THR A 49 21.46 31.87 -49.88
N CYS A 50 20.62 32.75 -50.42
CA CYS A 50 20.24 32.76 -51.83
C CYS A 50 21.13 33.67 -52.68
N GLU A 51 21.82 34.62 -52.05
CA GLU A 51 22.80 35.51 -52.66
C GLU A 51 24.14 34.78 -52.87
N GLU A 52 24.61 34.02 -51.87
CA GLU A 52 25.86 33.23 -51.94
C GLU A 52 25.88 32.19 -53.09
N VAL A 53 24.70 31.71 -53.51
CA VAL A 53 24.57 30.72 -54.59
C VAL A 53 24.85 31.32 -55.99
N LYS A 54 24.80 32.64 -56.18
CA LYS A 54 25.04 33.26 -57.49
C LYS A 54 26.52 33.46 -57.83
N THR A 55 27.43 33.29 -56.88
CA THR A 55 28.89 33.49 -57.05
C THR A 55 29.70 32.19 -57.13
N GLY A 56 29.04 31.04 -57.35
CA GLY A 56 29.67 29.72 -57.42
C GLY A 56 29.94 29.20 -58.84
N GLY A 57 30.43 30.05 -59.76
CA GLY A 57 30.93 29.63 -61.07
C GLY A 57 32.42 29.30 -61.03
N GLY A 58 32.80 28.28 -60.25
CA GLY A 58 34.18 27.81 -60.14
C GLY A 58 34.31 26.40 -60.72
N THR A 59 35.13 26.27 -61.77
CA THR A 59 35.62 25.00 -62.32
C THR A 59 36.06 24.01 -61.23
N PRO A 60 35.82 22.69 -61.38
CA PRO A 60 36.27 21.70 -60.40
C PRO A 60 37.80 21.68 -60.35
N ARG A 61 38.39 22.27 -59.31
CA ARG A 61 39.79 22.02 -58.97
C ARG A 61 39.87 20.59 -58.45
N SER A 62 40.71 19.78 -59.10
CA SER A 62 41.10 18.47 -58.59
C SER A 62 41.66 18.64 -57.16
N PRO A 63 41.24 17.84 -56.17
CA PRO A 63 41.71 17.97 -54.80
C PRO A 63 43.22 17.74 -54.76
N THR A 64 43.94 18.62 -54.05
CA THR A 64 45.38 18.42 -53.85
C THR A 64 45.61 17.35 -52.79
N THR A 65 46.77 16.69 -52.80
CA THR A 65 47.11 15.61 -51.86
C THR A 65 46.96 16.01 -50.39
N LYS A 66 47.18 17.30 -50.07
CA LYS A 66 46.98 17.87 -48.73
C LYS A 66 45.51 17.94 -48.30
N ASP A 67 44.58 18.16 -49.22
CA ASP A 67 43.15 18.18 -48.90
C ASP A 67 42.65 16.79 -48.53
N ASN A 68 43.21 15.75 -49.17
CA ASN A 68 42.88 14.36 -48.87
C ASN A 68 43.44 13.90 -47.52
N GLU A 69 44.63 14.36 -47.12
CA GLU A 69 45.21 14.06 -45.79
C GLU A 69 44.37 14.65 -44.65
N VAL A 70 43.93 15.90 -44.77
CA VAL A 70 43.06 16.54 -43.76
C VAL A 70 41.71 15.84 -43.64
N VAL A 71 41.14 15.39 -44.76
CA VAL A 71 39.88 14.63 -44.76
C VAL A 71 40.08 13.25 -44.12
N LEU A 72 41.19 12.56 -44.38
CA LEU A 72 41.51 11.27 -43.76
C LEU A 72 41.71 11.39 -42.24
N GLU A 73 42.35 12.46 -41.78
CA GLU A 73 42.54 12.72 -40.34
C GLU A 73 41.19 12.98 -39.64
N GLN A 74 40.30 13.77 -40.27
CA GLN A 74 38.94 13.99 -39.78
C GLN A 74 38.09 12.70 -39.79
N ILE A 75 38.27 11.83 -40.77
CA ILE A 75 37.61 10.53 -40.81
C ILE A 75 38.11 9.65 -39.67
N ASN A 76 39.42 9.62 -39.41
CA ASN A 76 40.00 8.84 -38.30
C ASN A 76 39.52 9.33 -36.93
N GLU A 77 39.44 10.65 -36.70
CA GLU A 77 38.84 11.20 -35.47
C GLU A 77 37.38 10.78 -35.30
N ARG A 78 36.58 10.86 -36.37
CA ARG A 78 35.18 10.44 -36.34
C ARG A 78 35.04 8.95 -36.09
N MET A 79 35.91 8.12 -36.68
CA MET A 79 35.93 6.68 -36.44
C MET A 79 36.25 6.36 -34.97
N ALA A 80 37.21 7.07 -34.36
CA ALA A 80 37.52 6.91 -32.94
C ALA A 80 36.33 7.27 -32.03
N ILE A 81 35.56 8.31 -32.38
CA ILE A 81 34.32 8.67 -31.68
C ILE A 81 33.28 7.55 -31.81
N VAL A 82 33.10 7.02 -33.02
CA VAL A 82 32.15 5.92 -33.31
C VAL A 82 32.52 4.66 -32.51
N GLU A 83 33.81 4.29 -32.46
CA GLU A 83 34.28 3.18 -31.65
C GLU A 83 34.03 3.41 -30.15
N GLY A 84 34.27 4.63 -29.66
CA GLY A 84 33.95 5.01 -28.28
C GLY A 84 32.45 4.93 -27.97
N MET A 85 31.59 5.29 -28.93
CA MET A 85 30.14 5.14 -28.80
C MET A 85 29.73 3.66 -28.79
N SER A 86 30.32 2.83 -29.64
CA SER A 86 30.05 1.38 -29.67
C SER A 86 30.35 0.73 -28.32
N LYS A 87 31.50 1.04 -27.70
CA LYS A 87 31.84 0.54 -26.36
C LYS A 87 30.83 0.96 -25.29
N LYS A 88 30.41 2.23 -25.29
CA LYS A 88 29.38 2.71 -24.36
C LYS A 88 28.02 2.04 -24.58
N LEU A 89 27.66 1.74 -25.83
CA LEU A 89 26.44 1.00 -26.15
C LEU A 89 26.49 -0.44 -25.65
N GLU A 90 27.65 -1.10 -25.73
CA GLU A 90 27.86 -2.43 -25.14
C GLU A 90 27.73 -2.40 -23.62
N GLU A 91 28.34 -1.42 -22.95
CA GLU A 91 28.22 -1.21 -21.50
C GLU A 91 26.76 -0.97 -21.07
N ILE A 92 26.04 -0.10 -21.79
CA ILE A 92 24.62 0.16 -21.53
C ILE A 92 23.79 -1.12 -21.71
N ASN A 93 24.05 -1.90 -22.75
CA ASN A 93 23.35 -3.16 -22.97
C ASN A 93 23.60 -4.18 -21.85
N LEU A 94 24.83 -4.25 -21.32
CA LEU A 94 25.15 -5.10 -20.17
C LEU A 94 24.40 -4.64 -18.91
N GLN A 95 24.39 -3.34 -18.63
CA GLN A 95 23.63 -2.78 -17.52
C GLN A 95 22.12 -3.02 -17.67
N LEU A 96 21.58 -2.86 -18.87
CA LEU A 96 20.17 -3.07 -19.15
C LEU A 96 19.76 -4.52 -18.88
N LYS A 97 20.58 -5.50 -19.27
CA LYS A 97 20.36 -6.92 -18.96
C LYS A 97 20.34 -7.16 -17.45
N TYR A 98 21.33 -6.62 -16.73
CA TYR A 98 21.38 -6.73 -15.28
C TYR A 98 20.13 -6.15 -14.60
N TYR A 99 19.70 -4.95 -15.02
CA TYR A 99 18.48 -4.35 -14.47
C TYR A 99 17.22 -5.13 -14.83
N ALA A 100 17.13 -5.72 -16.02
CA ALA A 100 16.01 -6.56 -16.40
C ALA A 100 15.91 -7.81 -15.51
N GLU A 101 17.05 -8.45 -15.20
CA GLU A 101 17.11 -9.58 -14.26
C GLU A 101 16.70 -9.16 -12.85
N LYS A 102 17.24 -8.06 -12.32
CA LYS A 102 16.86 -7.53 -11.00
C LYS A 102 15.40 -7.12 -10.90
N TYR A 103 14.85 -6.57 -11.98
CA TYR A 103 13.43 -6.25 -12.04
C TYR A 103 12.56 -7.51 -11.99
N LYS A 104 12.96 -8.56 -12.72
CA LYS A 104 12.28 -9.87 -12.68
C LYS A 104 12.32 -10.49 -11.27
N GLU A 105 13.47 -10.53 -10.62
CA GLU A 105 13.61 -11.00 -9.23
C GLU A 105 12.66 -10.25 -8.29
N THR A 106 12.58 -8.92 -8.45
CA THR A 106 11.70 -8.08 -7.62
C THR A 106 10.22 -8.37 -7.86
N LEU A 107 9.83 -8.61 -9.12
CA LEU A 107 8.46 -8.98 -9.47
C LEU A 107 8.08 -10.35 -8.88
N ASP A 108 8.97 -11.33 -8.99
CA ASP A 108 8.76 -12.67 -8.44
C ASP A 108 8.63 -12.62 -6.91
N PHE A 109 9.52 -11.87 -6.24
CA PHE A 109 9.44 -11.63 -4.80
C PHE A 109 8.12 -10.95 -4.41
N LYS A 110 7.72 -9.89 -5.13
CA LYS A 110 6.47 -9.17 -4.85
C LYS A 110 5.26 -10.09 -5.00
N LYS A 111 5.26 -10.95 -6.01
CA LYS A 111 4.19 -11.92 -6.24
C LYS A 111 4.10 -12.90 -5.06
N GLU A 112 5.22 -13.52 -4.67
CA GLU A 112 5.26 -14.45 -3.54
C GLU A 112 4.82 -13.78 -2.22
N ALA A 113 5.30 -12.56 -1.96
CA ALA A 113 4.92 -11.80 -0.78
C ALA A 113 3.41 -11.51 -0.75
N THR A 114 2.83 -11.15 -1.89
CA THR A 114 1.38 -10.89 -2.02
C THR A 114 0.56 -12.15 -1.78
N GLU A 115 0.98 -13.30 -2.34
CA GLU A 115 0.34 -14.59 -2.12
C GLU A 115 0.39 -15.02 -0.64
N LYS A 116 1.54 -14.85 0.02
CA LYS A 116 1.65 -15.11 1.47
C LYS A 116 0.77 -14.17 2.29
N PHE A 117 0.74 -12.89 1.95
CA PHE A 117 -0.05 -11.89 2.66
C PHE A 117 -1.54 -12.20 2.59
N THR A 118 -2.06 -12.45 1.38
CA THR A 118 -3.48 -12.83 1.18
C THR A 118 -3.84 -14.14 1.89
N LYS A 119 -2.94 -15.13 1.92
CA LYS A 119 -3.13 -16.36 2.71
C LYS A 119 -3.26 -16.06 4.20
N HIS A 120 -2.38 -15.23 4.76
CA HIS A 120 -2.43 -14.86 6.18
C HIS A 120 -3.65 -14.02 6.53
N GLU A 121 -4.07 -13.08 5.67
CA GLU A 121 -5.31 -12.33 5.87
C GLU A 121 -6.53 -13.25 5.95
N ASN A 122 -6.61 -14.25 5.08
CA ASN A 122 -7.69 -15.23 5.11
C ASN A 122 -7.68 -16.08 6.38
N GLN A 123 -6.49 -16.50 6.83
CA GLN A 123 -6.33 -17.21 8.11
C GLN A 123 -6.78 -16.36 9.30
N ILE A 124 -6.41 -15.08 9.33
CA ILE A 124 -6.83 -14.15 10.39
C ILE A 124 -8.36 -14.03 10.42
N LYS A 125 -8.99 -13.84 9.26
CA LYS A 125 -10.46 -13.75 9.16
C LYS A 125 -11.16 -15.02 9.66
N ASP A 126 -10.68 -16.20 9.26
CA ASP A 126 -11.23 -17.48 9.72
C ASP A 126 -11.06 -17.64 11.25
N LEU A 127 -9.87 -17.35 11.79
CA LEU A 127 -9.63 -17.40 13.23
C LEU A 127 -10.53 -16.43 14.01
N GLN A 128 -10.74 -15.22 13.50
CA GLN A 128 -11.65 -14.24 14.11
C GLN A 128 -13.09 -14.76 14.13
N GLN A 129 -13.58 -15.32 13.03
CA GLN A 129 -14.92 -15.90 12.95
C GLN A 129 -15.10 -17.06 13.94
N ARG A 130 -14.11 -17.95 14.03
CA ARG A 130 -14.12 -19.06 15.00
C ARG A 130 -14.13 -18.55 16.43
N ASN A 131 -13.35 -17.52 16.74
CA ASN A 131 -13.30 -16.94 18.08
C ASN A 131 -14.68 -16.36 18.47
N ILE A 132 -15.28 -15.54 17.60
CA ILE A 132 -16.64 -15.01 17.81
C ILE A 132 -17.67 -16.13 18.02
N HIS A 133 -17.56 -17.22 17.26
CA HIS A 133 -18.46 -18.37 17.42
C HIS A 133 -18.28 -19.05 18.80
N LEU A 134 -17.03 -19.25 19.23
CA LEU A 134 -16.72 -19.86 20.52
C LEU A 134 -17.15 -18.98 21.69
N GLU A 135 -16.94 -17.67 21.62
CA GLU A 135 -17.40 -16.72 22.64
C GLU A 135 -18.92 -16.77 22.80
N LYS A 136 -19.67 -16.77 21.69
CA LYS A 136 -21.13 -16.92 21.72
C LYS A 136 -21.54 -18.25 22.36
N ARG A 137 -20.85 -19.33 22.02
CA ARG A 137 -21.14 -20.66 22.59
C ARG A 137 -20.85 -20.71 24.09
N ASN A 138 -19.73 -20.14 24.54
CA ASN A 138 -19.39 -20.05 25.95
C ASN A 138 -20.43 -19.25 26.72
N LYS A 139 -20.83 -18.08 26.19
CA LYS A 139 -21.87 -17.26 26.81
C LYS A 139 -23.19 -18.02 26.98
N MET A 140 -23.65 -18.73 25.94
CA MET A 140 -24.86 -19.57 26.04
C MET A 140 -24.72 -20.69 27.08
N MET A 141 -23.53 -21.27 27.23
CA MET A 141 -23.29 -22.30 28.24
C MET A 141 -23.27 -21.71 29.64
N GLU A 142 -22.64 -20.55 29.85
CA GLU A 142 -22.64 -19.83 31.12
C GLU A 142 -24.06 -19.44 31.55
N GLU A 143 -24.87 -18.93 30.62
CA GLU A 143 -26.28 -18.62 30.88
C GLU A 143 -27.06 -19.88 31.30
N ARG A 144 -26.86 -21.01 30.62
CA ARG A 144 -27.49 -22.28 30.98
C ARG A 144 -27.05 -22.79 32.35
N ILE A 145 -25.76 -22.68 32.67
CA ILE A 145 -25.23 -23.05 33.99
C ILE A 145 -25.86 -22.18 35.07
N CYS A 146 -25.93 -20.86 34.85
CA CYS A 146 -26.56 -19.94 35.78
C CYS A 146 -28.04 -20.31 36.04
N VAL A 147 -28.80 -20.67 35.00
CA VAL A 147 -30.19 -21.15 35.15
C VAL A 147 -30.25 -22.42 35.99
N PHE A 148 -29.36 -23.39 35.75
CA PHE A 148 -29.33 -24.62 36.55
C PHE A 148 -28.91 -24.38 38.00
N GLU A 149 -27.92 -23.53 38.24
CA GLU A 149 -27.48 -23.16 39.58
C GLU A 149 -28.56 -22.40 40.35
N ASN A 150 -29.30 -21.51 39.68
CA ASN A 150 -30.45 -20.83 40.28
C ASN A 150 -31.55 -21.83 40.64
N ARG A 151 -31.88 -22.73 39.72
CA ARG A 151 -32.90 -23.77 39.97
C ARG A 151 -32.50 -24.72 41.10
N GLU A 152 -31.23 -25.08 41.22
CA GLU A 152 -30.76 -25.86 42.37
C GLU A 152 -30.75 -25.03 43.65
N ARG A 153 -30.39 -23.74 43.60
CA ARG A 153 -30.46 -22.83 44.76
C ARG A 153 -31.87 -22.65 45.29
N GLU A 154 -32.88 -22.61 44.43
CA GLU A 154 -34.30 -22.50 44.83
C GLU A 154 -34.75 -23.66 45.74
N LYS A 155 -34.15 -24.84 45.58
CA LYS A 155 -34.43 -26.02 46.41
C LYS A 155 -33.62 -26.09 47.70
N ASN A 156 -32.72 -25.14 47.91
CA ASN A 156 -31.75 -25.18 48.98
C ASN A 156 -32.00 -24.05 49.97
N ILE A 157 -32.09 -24.39 51.25
CA ILE A 157 -32.27 -23.45 52.35
C ILE A 157 -31.04 -23.48 53.24
N GLU A 158 -30.50 -22.31 53.55
CA GLU A 158 -29.41 -22.16 54.51
C GLU A 158 -29.94 -21.66 55.86
N LEU A 159 -29.89 -22.51 56.87
CA LEU A 159 -30.26 -22.18 58.24
C LEU A 159 -29.04 -21.69 59.01
N ASN A 160 -29.09 -20.42 59.37
CA ASN A 160 -28.05 -19.76 60.17
C ASN A 160 -28.44 -19.72 61.66
N GLY A 161 -27.44 -19.81 62.55
CA GLY A 161 -27.64 -19.66 63.99
C GLY A 161 -28.08 -20.92 64.75
N VAL A 162 -28.16 -22.08 64.08
CA VAL A 162 -28.47 -23.36 64.74
C VAL A 162 -27.29 -23.80 65.61
N LYS A 163 -27.44 -23.72 66.94
CA LYS A 163 -26.39 -24.11 67.91
C LYS A 163 -25.88 -25.52 67.63
N TYR A 164 -24.56 -25.70 67.72
CA TYR A 164 -23.92 -26.99 67.56
C TYR A 164 -24.11 -27.86 68.81
N LYS A 165 -24.37 -29.15 68.60
CA LYS A 165 -24.31 -30.18 69.64
C LYS A 165 -23.49 -31.35 69.12
N GLU A 166 -22.69 -31.94 70.00
CA GLU A 166 -21.91 -33.12 69.66
C GLU A 166 -22.83 -34.29 69.32
N LYS A 167 -22.53 -35.02 68.23
CA LYS A 167 -23.36 -36.13 67.69
C LYS A 167 -24.82 -35.75 67.41
N GLU A 168 -25.06 -34.56 66.85
CA GLU A 168 -26.40 -34.13 66.48
C GLU A 168 -26.96 -34.86 65.25
N ASN A 169 -28.25 -35.19 65.29
CA ASN A 169 -29.00 -35.57 64.10
C ASN A 169 -29.59 -34.31 63.46
N ILE A 170 -28.88 -33.75 62.48
CA ILE A 170 -29.25 -32.50 61.80
C ILE A 170 -30.64 -32.63 61.17
N LEU A 171 -30.97 -33.78 60.61
CA LEU A 171 -32.22 -34.00 59.89
C LEU A 171 -33.43 -33.95 60.84
N GLU A 172 -33.30 -34.49 62.06
CA GLU A 172 -34.32 -34.35 63.11
C GLU A 172 -34.48 -32.90 63.59
N ILE A 173 -33.37 -32.17 63.72
CA ILE A 173 -33.40 -30.76 64.13
C ILE A 173 -34.17 -29.93 63.09
N VAL A 174 -33.88 -30.12 61.80
CA VAL A 174 -34.56 -29.42 60.71
C VAL A 174 -36.04 -29.78 60.67
N ARG A 175 -36.42 -31.06 60.84
CA ARG A 175 -37.84 -31.47 60.92
C ARG A 175 -38.59 -30.80 62.07
N LYS A 176 -37.96 -30.68 63.25
CA LYS A 176 -38.54 -29.96 64.39
C LYS A 176 -38.76 -28.49 64.06
N ILE A 177 -37.79 -27.84 63.40
CA ILE A 177 -37.92 -26.45 62.96
C ILE A 177 -39.06 -26.29 61.95
N SER A 178 -39.13 -27.16 60.95
CA SER A 178 -40.22 -27.20 59.95
C SER A 178 -41.59 -27.28 60.61
N HIS A 179 -41.75 -28.20 61.56
CA HIS A 179 -43.02 -28.39 62.27
C HIS A 179 -43.38 -27.19 63.16
N MET A 180 -42.41 -26.57 63.83
CA MET A 180 -42.62 -25.33 64.60
C MET A 180 -43.02 -24.15 63.71
N MET A 181 -42.54 -24.10 62.47
CA MET A 181 -42.90 -23.07 61.50
C MET A 181 -44.22 -23.36 60.77
N GLY A 182 -44.84 -24.52 61.00
CA GLY A 182 -46.09 -24.92 60.34
C GLY A 182 -45.91 -25.23 58.85
N VAL A 183 -44.68 -25.58 58.41
CA VAL A 183 -44.38 -25.94 57.02
C VAL A 183 -44.22 -27.46 56.94
N GLU A 184 -45.03 -28.12 56.11
CA GLU A 184 -44.85 -29.52 55.74
C GLU A 184 -43.89 -29.60 54.57
N ASP A 185 -42.61 -29.88 54.84
CA ASP A 185 -41.60 -29.96 53.79
C ASP A 185 -41.06 -31.37 53.58
N ASP A 186 -40.96 -31.75 52.30
CA ASP A 186 -40.28 -32.96 51.85
C ASP A 186 -38.76 -32.72 51.82
N ILE A 187 -38.16 -32.73 53.02
CA ILE A 187 -36.71 -32.58 53.21
C ILE A 187 -36.01 -33.81 52.63
N GLU A 188 -35.18 -33.60 51.60
CA GLU A 188 -34.37 -34.65 50.99
C GLU A 188 -33.15 -34.96 51.86
N SER A 189 -32.39 -33.92 52.22
CA SER A 189 -31.18 -34.07 53.02
C SER A 189 -30.80 -32.77 53.75
N ALA A 190 -30.08 -32.90 54.86
CA ALA A 190 -29.60 -31.76 55.64
C ALA A 190 -28.23 -32.04 56.25
N TRP A 191 -27.30 -31.09 56.11
CA TRP A 191 -25.92 -31.21 56.63
C TRP A 191 -25.32 -29.84 56.94
N ARG A 192 -24.27 -29.79 57.76
CA ARG A 192 -23.53 -28.53 57.99
C ARG A 192 -22.54 -28.27 56.89
N VAL A 193 -22.45 -27.02 56.44
CA VAL A 193 -21.52 -26.58 55.41
C VAL A 193 -20.53 -25.55 55.94
N GLY A 194 -19.40 -25.42 55.26
CA GLY A 194 -18.35 -24.46 55.58
C GLY A 194 -17.30 -24.94 56.59
N ARG A 195 -16.21 -24.19 56.65
CA ARG A 195 -15.12 -24.41 57.61
C ARG A 195 -15.50 -23.83 58.97
N GLU A 196 -15.05 -24.49 60.02
CA GLU A 196 -15.20 -23.98 61.39
C GLU A 196 -14.41 -22.68 61.52
N LYS A 197 -15.12 -21.59 61.87
CA LYS A 197 -14.51 -20.28 62.07
C LYS A 197 -14.29 -20.09 63.57
N ASN A 198 -13.11 -19.64 63.97
CA ASN A 198 -12.72 -19.37 65.37
C ASN A 198 -13.54 -18.26 66.07
N ASN A 199 -14.60 -17.77 65.46
CA ASN A 199 -15.38 -16.63 65.92
C ASN A 199 -16.58 -17.05 66.81
N GLY A 200 -16.63 -18.31 67.24
CA GLY A 200 -17.70 -18.85 68.09
C GLY A 200 -19.09 -18.94 67.43
N LYS A 201 -19.20 -18.68 66.12
CA LYS A 201 -20.45 -18.79 65.37
C LYS A 201 -20.67 -20.23 64.91
N PRO A 202 -21.86 -20.83 65.14
CA PRO A 202 -22.14 -22.17 64.65
C PRO A 202 -22.14 -22.20 63.12
N ARG A 203 -21.67 -23.31 62.55
CA ARG A 203 -21.68 -23.52 61.10
C ARG A 203 -23.11 -23.55 60.56
N PRO A 204 -23.39 -22.95 59.39
CA PRO A 204 -24.71 -23.01 58.78
C PRO A 204 -25.11 -24.46 58.48
N VAL A 205 -26.41 -24.73 58.59
CA VAL A 205 -27.02 -25.98 58.15
C VAL A 205 -27.62 -25.75 56.77
N PHE A 206 -27.16 -26.53 55.80
CA PHE A 206 -27.71 -26.56 54.46
C PHE A 206 -28.78 -27.64 54.38
N VAL A 207 -29.95 -27.29 53.86
CA VAL A 207 -31.11 -28.16 53.72
C VAL A 207 -31.48 -28.21 52.25
N ARG A 208 -31.56 -29.41 51.69
CA ARG A 208 -32.04 -29.65 50.32
C ARG A 208 -33.45 -30.19 50.38
N LEU A 209 -34.36 -29.53 49.66
CA LEU A 209 -35.75 -29.94 49.49
C LEU A 209 -35.88 -30.86 48.26
N ARG A 210 -36.80 -31.81 48.31
CA ARG A 210 -37.00 -32.78 47.22
C ARG A 210 -37.68 -32.15 46.00
N SER A 211 -38.48 -31.11 46.19
CA SER A 211 -39.21 -30.37 45.13
C SER A 211 -38.79 -28.92 45.09
#